data_AF-A0A2E0KVF0-F1
#
_entry.id   AF-A0A2E0KVF0-F1
#
_cell.length_a   1.000
_cell.length_b   1.000
_cell.length_c   1.000
_cell.angle_alpha   90.00
_cell.angle_beta   90.00
_cell.angle_gamma   90.00
#
_symmetry.space_group_name_H-M   'P 1'
#
loop_
_entity.id
_entity.type
_entity.pdbx_description
1 polymer ?
#
loop_
_entity_poly.entity_id
_entity_poly.type
_entity_poly.pdbx_seq_one_letter_code
_entity_poly.pdbx_strand_id
1 'polypeptide(L)'
;MRFRKPSPEPDLDPAYNTRRTDDLYSTTPDGYIIAHDVACQNDFVAMHRCPASGEPLRVVAHINRAFQGLNEVVALSPVTGERFSFIFDISNEVYQQWWAQQMGDLYERQYDGPPRRVDRHRR
;
A
#
# COMPACT_ATOMS: atom_id res chain seq x y z
N MET A 1 -8.28 4.19 -12.67
CA MET A 1 -7.24 5.25 -12.69
C MET A 1 -5.84 4.65 -12.52
N ARG A 2 -4.93 4.82 -13.51
CA ARG A 2 -3.52 4.38 -13.44
C ARG A 2 -2.65 5.60 -13.13
N PHE A 3 -1.76 5.52 -12.13
CA PHE A 3 -0.91 6.62 -11.72
C PHE A 3 0.56 6.25 -11.90
N ARG A 4 1.37 7.18 -12.45
CA ARG A 4 2.83 7.05 -12.56
C ARG A 4 3.52 8.16 -11.77
N LYS A 5 4.31 7.78 -10.78
CA LYS A 5 5.33 8.62 -10.13
C LYS A 5 6.69 8.13 -10.64
N PRO A 6 7.68 9.00 -10.90
CA PRO A 6 9.05 8.54 -11.17
C PRO A 6 9.55 7.74 -9.97
N SER A 7 10.05 6.53 -10.24
CA SER A 7 10.66 5.67 -9.22
C SER A 7 11.79 6.41 -8.50
N PRO A 8 11.86 6.39 -7.17
CA PRO A 8 13.08 6.76 -6.46
C PRO A 8 14.24 5.87 -6.93
N GLU A 9 15.48 6.37 -6.82
CA GLU A 9 16.68 5.58 -7.14
C GLU A 9 16.66 4.26 -6.33
N PRO A 10 16.71 3.10 -7.00
CA PRO A 10 16.37 1.80 -6.42
C PRO A 10 17.34 1.28 -5.35
N ASP A 11 18.51 1.90 -5.16
CA ASP A 11 19.62 1.33 -4.37
C ASP A 11 19.66 1.72 -2.89
N LEU A 12 18.72 2.51 -2.35
CA LEU A 12 18.83 3.03 -0.97
C LEU A 12 17.64 2.82 -0.03
N ASP A 13 16.47 2.36 -0.51
CA ASP A 13 15.30 2.16 0.37
C ASP A 13 14.89 0.68 0.45
N PRO A 14 15.11 -0.02 1.58
CA PRO A 14 14.66 -1.40 1.75
C PRO A 14 13.14 -1.55 1.70
N ALA A 15 12.36 -0.45 1.82
CA ALA A 15 10.92 -0.43 1.67
C ALA A 15 10.45 -0.42 0.19
N TYR A 16 11.37 -0.31 -0.78
CA TYR A 16 11.08 -0.19 -2.20
C TYR A 16 11.25 -1.52 -2.94
N ASN A 17 10.24 -1.90 -3.74
CA ASN A 17 10.22 -3.07 -4.60
C ASN A 17 10.45 -2.67 -6.06
N THR A 18 11.53 -3.18 -6.66
CA THR A 18 11.84 -2.94 -8.09
C THR A 18 10.89 -3.64 -9.05
N ARG A 19 10.05 -4.57 -8.57
CA ARG A 19 9.03 -5.30 -9.35
C ARG A 19 7.65 -4.66 -9.36
N ARG A 20 7.49 -3.44 -8.82
CA ARG A 20 6.25 -2.66 -8.91
C ARG A 20 5.74 -2.60 -10.35
N THR A 21 4.45 -2.87 -10.56
CA THR A 21 3.77 -2.69 -11.86
C THR A 21 2.80 -1.50 -11.84
N ASP A 22 2.33 -1.06 -13.00
CA ASP A 22 1.36 0.05 -13.14
C ASP A 22 0.02 -0.20 -12.41
N ASP A 23 -0.25 -1.42 -11.94
CA ASP A 23 -1.48 -1.79 -11.23
C ASP A 23 -1.43 -1.49 -9.72
N LEU A 24 -0.31 -0.98 -9.20
CA LEU A 24 -0.05 -0.78 -7.76
C LEU A 24 -0.92 0.25 -7.04
N TYR A 25 -1.83 0.95 -7.74
CA TYR A 25 -2.86 1.80 -7.14
C TYR A 25 -4.26 1.47 -7.67
N SER A 26 -4.39 0.35 -8.38
CA SER A 26 -5.68 -0.12 -8.83
C SER A 26 -6.49 -0.64 -7.65
N THR A 27 -7.81 -0.56 -7.76
CA THR A 27 -8.70 -1.08 -6.73
C THR A 27 -9.15 -2.50 -7.03
N THR A 28 -9.44 -3.26 -5.98
CA THR A 28 -10.16 -4.54 -6.09
C THR A 28 -11.67 -4.27 -6.23
N PRO A 29 -12.48 -5.27 -6.61
CA PRO A 29 -13.95 -5.15 -6.60
C PRO A 29 -14.51 -4.71 -5.24
N ASP A 30 -13.87 -5.13 -4.15
CA ASP A 30 -14.23 -4.78 -2.78
C ASP A 30 -13.75 -3.37 -2.35
N GLY A 31 -13.05 -2.65 -3.23
CA GLY A 31 -12.61 -1.28 -2.99
C GLY A 31 -11.26 -1.12 -2.28
N TYR A 32 -10.52 -2.21 -2.05
CA TYR A 32 -9.16 -2.14 -1.48
C TYR A 32 -8.16 -1.65 -2.51
N ILE A 33 -7.12 -0.94 -2.07
CA ILE A 33 -6.06 -0.45 -2.94
C ILE A 33 -4.96 -1.51 -3.00
N ILE A 34 -4.60 -2.00 -4.17
CA ILE A 34 -3.47 -2.94 -4.28
C ILE A 34 -2.19 -2.22 -3.84
N ALA A 35 -1.30 -2.86 -3.09
CA ALA A 35 0.01 -2.30 -2.77
C ALA A 35 1.10 -3.34 -3.03
N HIS A 36 2.21 -2.94 -3.66
CA HIS A 36 3.30 -3.84 -4.04
C HIS A 36 4.50 -3.84 -3.08
N ASP A 37 4.53 -2.89 -2.14
CA ASP A 37 5.43 -2.83 -0.98
C ASP A 37 4.93 -1.75 0.01
N VAL A 38 5.72 -1.47 1.05
CA VAL A 38 5.42 -0.45 2.05
C VAL A 38 5.55 0.97 1.50
N ALA A 39 6.57 1.25 0.69
CA ALA A 39 6.76 2.59 0.15
C ALA A 39 5.62 3.01 -0.82
N CYS A 40 4.98 2.08 -1.55
CA CYS A 40 3.76 2.33 -2.32
C CYS A 40 2.62 2.84 -1.43
N GLN A 41 2.46 2.26 -0.24
CA GLN A 41 1.39 2.65 0.68
C GLN A 41 1.65 4.07 1.22
N ASN A 42 2.89 4.36 1.58
CA ASN A 42 3.31 5.68 2.03
C ASN A 42 3.16 6.73 0.93
N ASP A 43 3.57 6.40 -0.30
CA ASP A 43 3.40 7.25 -1.47
C ASP A 43 1.92 7.58 -1.72
N PHE A 44 1.03 6.58 -1.62
CA PHE A 44 -0.41 6.79 -1.76
C PHE A 44 -0.93 7.78 -0.72
N VAL A 45 -0.58 7.59 0.56
CA VAL A 45 -1.00 8.50 1.64
C VAL A 45 -0.44 9.91 1.43
N ALA A 46 0.81 10.04 0.99
CA ALA A 46 1.45 11.34 0.75
C ALA A 46 0.77 12.18 -0.35
N MET A 47 0.01 11.55 -1.25
CA MET A 47 -0.80 12.24 -2.27
C MET A 47 -2.08 12.85 -1.70
N HIS A 48 -2.48 12.45 -0.48
CA HIS A 48 -3.72 12.90 0.15
C HIS A 48 -3.48 14.07 1.10
N ARG A 49 -4.46 14.96 1.14
CA ARG A 49 -4.49 16.14 2.00
C ARG A 49 -5.73 16.10 2.86
N CYS A 50 -5.64 16.66 4.06
CA CYS A 50 -6.81 16.83 4.92
C CYS A 50 -7.82 17.76 4.21
N PRO A 51 -9.08 17.35 4.01
CA PRO A 51 -10.07 18.19 3.33
C PRO A 51 -10.35 19.52 4.03
N ALA A 52 -10.21 19.55 5.36
CA ALA A 52 -10.47 20.73 6.17
C ALA A 52 -9.31 21.75 6.16
N SER A 53 -8.05 21.28 6.24
CA SER A 53 -6.88 22.17 6.34
C SER A 53 -6.08 22.30 5.05
N GLY A 54 -6.26 21.41 4.07
CA GLY A 54 -5.43 21.34 2.86
C GLY A 54 -4.00 20.82 3.10
N GLU A 55 -3.61 20.57 4.35
CA GLU A 55 -2.27 20.10 4.69
C GLU A 55 -2.06 18.62 4.34
N PRO A 56 -0.82 18.19 4.00
CA PRO A 56 -0.51 16.80 3.75
C PRO A 56 -0.81 15.92 4.98
N LEU A 57 -1.38 14.74 4.72
CA LEU A 57 -1.55 13.73 5.77
C LEU A 57 -0.19 13.11 6.15
N ARG A 58 -0.04 12.77 7.43
CA ARG A 58 1.16 12.07 7.94
C ARG A 58 0.79 10.67 8.40
N VAL A 59 1.48 9.66 7.87
CA VAL A 59 1.35 8.28 8.35
C VAL A 59 1.81 8.21 9.81
N VAL A 60 1.02 7.54 10.64
CA VAL A 60 1.32 7.34 12.07
C VAL A 60 1.31 5.88 12.51
N ALA A 61 0.68 4.99 11.73
CA ALA A 61 0.73 3.56 11.99
C ALA A 61 0.48 2.74 10.73
N HIS A 62 1.11 1.57 10.68
CA HIS A 62 0.74 0.47 9.79
C HIS A 62 0.18 -0.66 10.67
N ILE A 63 -1.02 -1.11 10.36
CA ILE A 63 -1.73 -2.16 11.09
C ILE A 63 -1.91 -3.33 10.13
N ASN A 64 -1.10 -4.36 10.33
CA ASN A 64 -1.24 -5.60 9.58
C ASN A 64 -2.52 -6.31 10.03
N ARG A 65 -3.46 -6.47 9.10
CA ARG A 65 -4.68 -7.26 9.31
C ARG A 65 -4.39 -8.69 8.86
N ALA A 66 -3.62 -9.38 9.69
CA ALA A 66 -3.18 -10.75 9.45
C ALA A 66 -4.38 -11.66 9.10
N PHE A 67 -4.10 -12.69 8.32
CA PHE A 67 -5.05 -13.64 7.74
C PHE A 67 -5.98 -13.07 6.65
N GLN A 68 -6.16 -11.75 6.58
CA GLN A 68 -7.03 -11.10 5.58
C GLN A 68 -6.28 -10.69 4.31
N GLY A 69 -4.94 -10.69 4.35
CA GLY A 69 -4.10 -10.17 3.27
C GLY A 69 -4.29 -8.67 3.08
N LEU A 70 -4.59 -7.95 4.16
CA LEU A 70 -4.82 -6.51 4.15
C LEU A 70 -3.82 -5.80 5.07
N ASN A 71 -3.42 -4.59 4.69
CA ASN A 71 -2.70 -3.68 5.57
C ASN A 71 -3.47 -2.37 5.68
N GLU A 72 -3.72 -1.92 6.90
CA GLU A 72 -4.31 -0.61 7.13
C GLU A 72 -3.21 0.40 7.45
N VAL A 73 -3.19 1.51 6.71
CA VAL A 73 -2.32 2.64 7.03
C VAL A 73 -3.18 3.74 7.63
N VAL A 74 -2.84 4.12 8.85
CA VAL A 74 -3.49 5.20 9.57
C VAL A 74 -2.67 6.47 9.39
N ALA A 75 -3.32 7.53 8.96
CA ALA A 75 -2.74 8.84 8.81
C ALA A 75 -3.48 9.89 9.65
N LEU A 76 -2.78 10.94 10.03
CA LEU A 76 -3.33 12.07 10.78
C LEU A 76 -3.07 13.38 10.04
N SER A 77 -4.03 14.29 10.14
CA SER A 77 -3.82 15.70 9.85
C SER A 77 -3.00 16.33 10.99
N PRO A 78 -1.81 16.89 10.72
CA PRO A 78 -1.00 17.51 11.78
C PRO A 78 -1.63 18.79 12.35
N VAL A 79 -2.57 19.39 11.62
CA VAL A 79 -3.24 20.64 12.03
C VAL A 79 -4.53 20.36 12.78
N THR A 80 -5.37 19.46 12.27
CA THR A 80 -6.71 19.22 12.84
C THR A 80 -6.75 18.02 13.78
N GLY A 81 -5.73 17.15 13.76
CA GLY A 81 -5.74 15.89 14.49
C GLY A 81 -6.71 14.84 13.93
N GLU A 82 -7.37 15.13 12.81
CA GLU A 82 -8.31 14.21 12.18
C GLU A 82 -7.60 12.97 11.62
N ARG A 83 -8.20 11.80 11.83
CA ARG A 83 -7.66 10.49 11.46
C ARG A 83 -8.27 9.97 10.17
N PHE A 84 -7.41 9.48 9.29
CA PHE A 84 -7.75 8.86 8.02
C PHE A 84 -7.21 7.43 8.00
N SER A 85 -7.95 6.52 7.37
CA SER A 85 -7.60 5.10 7.24
C SER A 85 -7.63 4.69 5.77
N PHE A 86 -6.55 4.05 5.34
CA PHE A 86 -6.37 3.54 3.98
C PHE A 86 -6.15 2.03 4.06
N ILE A 87 -6.99 1.25 3.39
CA ILE A 87 -6.92 -0.22 3.42
C ILE A 87 -6.30 -0.70 2.11
N PHE A 88 -5.15 -1.34 2.24
CA PHE A 88 -4.40 -1.90 1.11
C PHE A 88 -4.54 -3.41 1.05
N ASP A 89 -4.74 -3.94 -0.16
CA ASP A 89 -4.61 -5.35 -0.46
C ASP A 89 -3.14 -5.71 -0.71
N ILE A 90 -2.60 -6.49 0.21
CA ILE A 90 -1.22 -6.98 0.19
C ILE A 90 -1.14 -8.47 -0.19
N SER A 91 -2.27 -9.08 -0.55
CA SER A 91 -2.34 -10.49 -0.97
C SER A 91 -1.75 -10.76 -2.36
N ASN A 92 -1.40 -9.71 -3.12
CA ASN A 92 -0.87 -9.85 -4.47
C ASN A 92 0.54 -10.45 -4.48
N GLU A 93 0.86 -11.20 -5.54
CA GLU A 93 2.13 -11.91 -5.67
C GLU A 93 3.35 -10.99 -5.59
N VAL A 94 3.27 -9.76 -6.10
CA VAL A 94 4.38 -8.80 -6.13
C VAL A 94 4.80 -8.40 -4.71
N TYR A 95 3.84 -8.10 -3.84
CA TYR A 95 4.08 -7.77 -2.43
C TYR A 95 4.65 -8.97 -1.65
N GLN A 96 4.08 -10.15 -1.90
CA GLN A 96 4.44 -11.39 -1.22
C GLN A 96 5.85 -11.85 -1.57
N GLN A 97 6.21 -11.79 -2.86
CA GLN A 97 7.57 -12.09 -3.30
C GLN A 97 8.59 -11.08 -2.76
N TRP A 98 8.23 -9.80 -2.68
CA TRP A 98 9.12 -8.78 -2.13
C TRP A 98 9.42 -9.02 -0.65
N TRP A 99 8.40 -9.27 0.18
CA TRP A 99 8.65 -9.61 1.58
C TRP A 99 9.43 -10.91 1.76
N ALA A 100 9.17 -11.93 0.93
CA ALA A 100 9.96 -13.15 0.92
C ALA A 100 11.45 -12.88 0.61
N GLN A 101 11.74 -11.94 -0.29
CA GLN A 101 13.11 -11.50 -0.58
C GLN A 101 13.75 -10.74 0.59
N GLN A 102 12.97 -9.91 1.30
CA GLN A 102 13.48 -9.15 2.45
C GLN A 102 13.75 -10.04 3.68
N MET A 103 12.89 -11.02 3.94
CA MET A 103 12.91 -11.82 5.17
C MET A 103 13.51 -13.22 5.00
N GLY A 104 13.69 -13.68 3.75
CA GLY A 104 14.20 -15.01 3.45
C GLY A 104 13.34 -16.11 4.09
N ASP A 105 14.00 -17.07 4.73
CA ASP A 105 13.35 -18.21 5.38
C ASP A 105 12.48 -17.83 6.60
N LEU A 106 12.62 -16.60 7.11
CA LEU A 106 11.77 -16.08 8.18
C LEU A 106 10.41 -15.59 7.66
N TYR A 107 10.21 -15.58 6.34
CA TYR A 107 8.97 -15.14 5.76
C TYR A 107 7.88 -16.20 5.87
N GLU A 108 6.86 -15.91 6.67
CA GLU A 108 5.61 -16.65 6.67
C GLU A 108 4.51 -15.80 6.02
N ARG A 109 3.85 -16.36 5.00
CA ARG A 109 2.74 -15.70 4.33
C ARG A 109 1.55 -15.56 5.29
N GLN A 110 1.21 -14.32 5.63
CA GLN A 110 0.21 -14.01 6.65
C GLN A 110 -1.23 -13.88 6.11
N TYR A 111 -1.62 -14.61 5.06
CA TYR A 111 -3.01 -14.62 4.58
C TYR A 111 -3.41 -15.93 3.91
N ASP A 112 -4.71 -16.22 3.97
CA ASP A 112 -5.32 -17.41 3.40
C ASP A 112 -6.06 -17.09 2.09
N GLY A 113 -6.07 -18.04 1.16
CA GLY A 113 -6.81 -17.96 -0.10
C GLY A 113 -6.04 -17.35 -1.28
N PRO A 114 -6.69 -17.27 -2.47
CA PRO A 114 -6.07 -16.70 -3.65
C PRO A 114 -5.92 -15.17 -3.52
N PRO A 115 -4.89 -14.57 -4.14
CA PRO A 115 -4.77 -13.12 -4.26
C PRO A 115 -6.03 -12.47 -4.85
N ARG A 116 -6.39 -11.28 -4.36
CA ARG A 116 -7.46 -10.49 -4.98
C ARG A 116 -7.02 -9.98 -6.35
N ARG A 117 -7.99 -9.76 -7.23
CA ARG A 117 -7.75 -9.31 -8.60
C ARG A 117 -8.08 -7.82 -8.74
N VAL A 118 -7.34 -7.16 -9.62
CA VAL A 118 -7.63 -5.80 -10.09
C VAL A 118 -9.04 -5.74 -10.68
N ASP A 119 -9.83 -4.75 -10.27
CA ASP A 119 -11.07 -4.40 -10.96
C ASP A 119 -10.73 -3.67 -12.28
N ARG A 120 -10.84 -4.40 -13.38
CA ARG A 120 -10.57 -3.86 -14.73
C ARG A 120 -11.73 -3.04 -15.30
N HIS A 121 -12.88 -3.01 -14.64
CA HIS A 121 -14.10 -2.33 -15.13
C HIS A 121 -14.24 -0.90 -14.59
N ARG A 122 -13.57 -0.55 -13.49
CA ARG A 122 -13.42 0.83 -13.01
C ARG A 122 -12.20 1.51 -13.65
N ARG A 123 -12.31 1.87 -14.94
CA ARG A 123 -11.33 2.75 -15.58
C ARG A 123 -11.66 4.22 -15.37
#